data_AF-A0A948QV65-F1
#
_entry.id   AF-A0A948QV65-F1
#
_cell.length_a   1.000
_cell.length_b   1.000
_cell.length_c   1.000
_cell.angle_alpha   90.00
_cell.angle_beta   90.00
_cell.angle_gamma   90.00
#
_symmetry.space_group_name_H-M   'P 1'
#
loop_
_entity.id
_entity.type
_entity.pdbx_description
1 polymer ?
#
loop_
_entity_poly.entity_id
_entity_poly.type
_entity_poly.pdbx_seq_one_letter_code
_entity_poly.pdbx_strand_id
1 'polypeptide(L)'
;MEKIHNSTNDTYVNALSDISSAITSDLLLEDILRLIVLVAANVTRVSICSLWLVEEKNGSKILRLAVTQAINPDYVKDRALSMKEGIVGHVASEKKIMAIDNVLKDPRFKEKEMAEKLSLVSMLSVPMLTDDNKVIGVLNGFTCVAHHFSETEINLFKSVANKASIAIENAGRIVQAKVIERELEILK
;
A
#
# COMPACT_ATOMS: atom_id res chain seq x y z
N MET A 1 -23.73 22.63 15.73
CA MET A 1 -23.23 21.86 14.58
C MET A 1 -21.87 21.24 14.93
N GLU A 2 -21.78 20.53 16.05
CA GLU A 2 -20.49 20.21 16.70
C GLU A 2 -20.24 18.70 16.89
N LYS A 3 -21.25 17.87 16.58
CA LYS A 3 -21.19 16.40 16.82
C LYS A 3 -20.60 15.57 15.67
N ILE A 4 -20.39 16.15 14.49
CA ILE A 4 -19.93 15.40 13.29
C ILE A 4 -18.39 15.37 13.20
N HIS A 5 -17.69 16.33 13.82
CA HIS A 5 -16.23 16.43 13.76
C HIS A 5 -15.52 15.43 14.70
N ASN A 6 -16.12 15.08 15.85
CA ASN A 6 -15.54 14.15 16.82
C ASN A 6 -15.52 12.69 16.35
N SER A 7 -16.56 12.20 15.66
CA SER A 7 -16.61 10.77 15.27
C SER A 7 -15.51 10.41 14.27
N THR A 8 -15.08 11.39 13.48
CA THR A 8 -14.02 11.21 12.49
C THR A 8 -12.69 11.06 13.21
N ASN A 9 -12.32 11.98 14.11
CA ASN A 9 -11.08 11.84 14.89
C ASN A 9 -11.03 10.56 15.74
N ASP A 10 -12.14 10.16 16.36
CA ASP A 10 -12.21 8.93 17.16
C ASP A 10 -11.99 7.67 16.30
N THR A 11 -12.55 7.65 15.08
CA THR A 11 -12.34 6.55 14.12
C THR A 11 -10.87 6.47 13.68
N TYR A 12 -10.20 7.62 13.56
CA TYR A 12 -8.80 7.69 13.13
C TYR A 12 -7.85 7.29 14.24
N VAL A 13 -8.12 7.73 15.48
CA VAL A 13 -7.38 7.30 16.68
C VAL A 13 -7.55 5.79 16.88
N ASN A 14 -8.76 5.27 16.70
CA ASN A 14 -9.01 3.83 16.79
C ASN A 14 -8.32 3.05 15.67
N ALA A 15 -8.40 3.49 14.41
CA ALA A 15 -7.69 2.83 13.31
C ALA A 15 -6.16 2.83 13.51
N LEU A 16 -5.60 3.94 14.01
CA LEU A 16 -4.17 4.03 14.34
C LEU A 16 -3.82 3.17 15.56
N SER A 17 -4.71 3.06 16.54
CA SER A 17 -4.57 2.18 17.70
C SER A 17 -4.64 0.71 17.31
N ASP A 18 -5.55 0.34 16.41
CA ASP A 18 -5.70 -1.01 15.88
C ASP A 18 -4.47 -1.41 15.06
N ILE A 19 -3.96 -0.51 14.22
CA ILE A 19 -2.68 -0.71 13.52
C ILE A 19 -1.53 -0.86 14.52
N SER A 20 -1.46 -0.01 15.55
CA SER A 20 -0.39 -0.07 16.56
C SER A 20 -0.47 -1.34 17.40
N SER A 21 -1.67 -1.81 17.74
CA SER A 21 -1.90 -3.05 18.47
C SER A 21 -1.60 -4.27 17.59
N ALA A 22 -1.90 -4.21 16.29
CA ALA A 22 -1.55 -5.26 15.34
C ALA A 22 -0.02 -5.39 15.15
N ILE A 23 0.71 -4.27 15.21
CA ILE A 23 2.18 -4.26 15.18
C ILE A 23 2.78 -4.94 16.41
N THR A 24 2.10 -4.92 17.57
CA THR A 24 2.55 -5.56 18.82
C THR A 24 2.14 -7.02 18.99
N SER A 25 1.26 -7.54 18.13
CA SER A 25 0.81 -8.93 18.15
C SER A 25 1.75 -9.79 17.30
N ASP A 26 1.87 -11.10 17.61
CA ASP A 26 2.57 -12.11 16.78
C ASP A 26 1.93 -12.30 15.37
N LEU A 27 1.21 -11.30 14.86
CA LEU A 27 0.63 -11.27 13.53
C LEU A 27 1.74 -11.37 12.48
N LEU A 28 1.50 -12.23 11.49
CA LEU A 28 2.37 -12.35 10.34
C LEU A 28 2.31 -11.03 9.55
N LEU A 29 3.42 -10.65 8.91
CA LEU A 29 3.52 -9.43 8.10
C LEU A 29 2.32 -9.23 7.16
N GLU A 30 1.79 -10.32 6.61
CA GLU A 30 0.62 -10.32 5.73
C GLU A 30 -0.64 -9.76 6.40
N ASP A 31 -0.90 -10.08 7.67
CA ASP A 31 -2.09 -9.61 8.40
C ASP A 31 -2.02 -8.10 8.67
N ILE A 32 -0.84 -7.60 9.02
CA ILE A 32 -0.59 -6.16 9.21
C ILE A 32 -0.83 -5.41 7.90
N LEU A 33 -0.29 -5.94 6.80
CA LEU A 33 -0.48 -5.36 5.46
C LEU A 33 -1.95 -5.36 5.02
N ARG A 34 -2.69 -6.43 5.31
CA ARG A 34 -4.14 -6.53 5.06
C ARG A 34 -4.91 -5.48 5.86
N LEU A 35 -4.59 -5.31 7.13
CA LEU A 35 -5.22 -4.29 7.97
C LEU A 35 -4.95 -2.88 7.42
N ILE A 36 -3.71 -2.58 7.04
CA ILE A 36 -3.33 -1.29 6.45
C ILE A 36 -4.16 -1.00 5.19
N VAL A 37 -4.24 -1.97 4.28
CA VAL A 37 -4.97 -1.80 3.02
C VAL A 37 -6.48 -1.62 3.26
N LEU A 38 -7.05 -2.34 4.22
CA LEU A 38 -8.45 -2.22 4.61
C LEU A 38 -8.74 -0.83 5.22
N VAL A 39 -7.89 -0.38 6.14
CA VAL A 39 -8.01 0.95 6.76
C VAL A 39 -7.84 2.04 5.71
N ALA A 40 -6.81 1.94 4.85
CA ALA A 40 -6.60 2.88 3.75
C ALA A 40 -7.86 3.01 2.89
N ALA A 41 -8.41 1.89 2.45
CA ALA A 41 -9.62 1.86 1.62
C ALA A 41 -10.81 2.54 2.31
N ASN A 42 -11.04 2.25 3.59
CA ASN A 42 -12.16 2.80 4.34
C ASN A 42 -12.03 4.32 4.56
N VAL A 43 -10.85 4.80 4.97
CA VAL A 43 -10.68 6.22 5.30
C VAL A 43 -10.67 7.07 4.04
N THR A 44 -10.15 6.56 2.92
CA THR A 44 -10.00 7.33 1.67
C THR A 44 -11.10 7.03 0.65
N ARG A 45 -12.06 6.16 1.00
CA ARG A 45 -13.24 5.80 0.19
C ARG A 45 -12.92 5.32 -1.22
N VAL A 46 -11.74 4.71 -1.39
CA VAL A 46 -11.34 4.12 -2.67
C VAL A 46 -12.02 2.75 -2.83
N SER A 47 -12.39 2.42 -4.06
CA SER A 47 -13.05 1.15 -4.41
C SER A 47 -12.07 -0.03 -4.36
N ILE A 48 -10.83 0.18 -4.79
CA ILE A 48 -9.75 -0.80 -4.69
C ILE A 48 -8.54 -0.17 -4.03
N CYS A 49 -7.94 -0.85 -3.07
CA CYS A 49 -6.69 -0.46 -2.45
C CYS A 49 -5.72 -1.64 -2.49
N SER A 50 -4.49 -1.37 -2.90
CA SER A 50 -3.45 -2.40 -3.04
C SER A 50 -2.10 -1.88 -2.61
N LEU A 51 -1.29 -2.80 -2.11
CA LEU A 51 0.06 -2.54 -1.65
C LEU A 51 1.03 -3.42 -2.43
N TRP A 52 2.01 -2.75 -3.04
CA TRP A 52 3.09 -3.36 -3.79
C TRP A 52 4.37 -3.25 -2.99
N LEU A 53 5.13 -4.34 -2.88
CA LEU A 53 6.41 -4.37 -2.18
C LEU A 53 7.56 -4.51 -3.15
N VAL A 54 8.67 -3.84 -2.83
CA VAL A 54 9.93 -4.01 -3.55
C VAL A 54 10.56 -5.32 -3.10
N GLU A 55 10.74 -6.25 -4.03
CA GLU A 55 11.53 -7.47 -3.85
C GLU A 55 12.86 -7.31 -4.57
N GLU A 56 13.95 -7.71 -3.90
CA GLU A 56 15.28 -7.77 -4.52
C GLU A 56 15.69 -9.23 -4.68
N LYS A 57 15.90 -9.65 -5.93
CA LYS A 57 16.34 -11.01 -6.28
C LYS A 57 17.48 -10.93 -7.29
N ASN A 58 18.61 -11.55 -6.97
CA ASN A 58 19.79 -11.60 -7.83
C ASN A 58 20.28 -10.21 -8.32
N GLY A 59 20.21 -9.20 -7.45
CA GLY A 59 20.62 -7.82 -7.77
C GLY A 59 19.63 -7.02 -8.62
N SER A 60 18.47 -7.60 -8.97
CA SER A 60 17.38 -6.89 -9.65
C SER A 60 16.22 -6.64 -8.69
N LYS A 61 15.64 -5.43 -8.78
CA LYS A 61 14.46 -5.03 -7.99
C LYS A 61 13.20 -5.13 -8.84
N ILE A 62 12.17 -5.73 -8.28
CA ILE A 62 10.82 -5.79 -8.85
C ILE A 62 9.81 -5.33 -7.81
N LEU A 63 8.64 -4.90 -8.27
CA LEU A 63 7.48 -4.61 -7.44
C LEU A 63 6.52 -5.79 -7.56
N ARG A 64 6.20 -6.45 -6.45
CA ARG A 64 5.16 -7.51 -6.41
C ARG A 64 3.92 -7.00 -5.69
N LEU A 65 2.75 -7.33 -6.21
CA LEU A 65 1.49 -7.13 -5.50
C LEU A 65 1.49 -8.00 -4.23
N ALA A 66 1.65 -7.39 -3.07
CA ALA A 66 1.75 -8.11 -1.80
C ALA A 66 0.36 -8.34 -1.19
N VAL A 67 -0.46 -7.29 -1.15
CA VAL A 67 -1.79 -7.34 -0.54
C VAL A 67 -2.77 -6.43 -1.28
N THR A 68 -4.02 -6.86 -1.36
CA THR A 68 -5.15 -6.09 -1.86
C THR A 68 -6.40 -6.45 -1.07
N GLN A 69 -7.32 -5.51 -0.93
CA GLN A 69 -8.67 -5.80 -0.42
C GLN A 69 -9.63 -6.29 -1.53
N ALA A 70 -9.16 -6.34 -2.78
CA ALA A 70 -9.96 -6.74 -3.91
C ALA A 70 -10.23 -8.24 -3.83
N ILE A 71 -11.46 -8.63 -4.14
CA ILE A 71 -11.88 -10.03 -4.19
C ILE A 71 -11.86 -10.54 -5.64
N ASN A 72 -11.91 -9.62 -6.61
CA ASN A 72 -12.03 -10.00 -8.01
C ASN A 72 -10.76 -10.75 -8.51
N PRO A 73 -10.91 -11.98 -9.06
CA PRO A 73 -9.79 -12.78 -9.53
C PRO A 73 -8.92 -12.11 -10.59
N ASP A 74 -9.46 -11.17 -11.38
CA ASP A 74 -8.65 -10.42 -12.36
C ASP A 74 -7.65 -9.47 -11.70
N TYR A 75 -7.91 -9.05 -10.45
CA TYR A 75 -7.04 -8.19 -9.69
C TYR A 75 -6.04 -8.97 -8.81
N VAL A 76 -6.47 -10.08 -8.22
CA VAL A 76 -5.74 -10.86 -7.19
C VAL A 76 -4.69 -11.83 -7.79
N LYS A 77 -4.45 -11.78 -9.10
CA LYS A 77 -3.42 -12.61 -9.74
C LYS A 77 -2.03 -12.30 -9.17
N ASP A 78 -1.12 -13.28 -9.22
CA ASP A 78 0.30 -13.02 -8.95
C ASP A 78 0.81 -12.04 -10.01
N ARG A 79 1.17 -10.84 -9.54
CA ARG A 79 1.50 -9.70 -10.39
C ARG A 79 2.81 -9.11 -9.94
N ALA A 80 3.71 -8.93 -10.89
CA ALA A 80 4.99 -8.29 -10.70
C ALA A 80 5.27 -7.29 -11.82
N LEU A 81 5.94 -6.19 -11.47
CA LEU A 81 6.34 -5.11 -12.37
C LEU A 81 7.81 -4.79 -12.15
N SER A 82 8.52 -4.35 -13.21
CA SER A 82 9.84 -3.78 -12.99
C SER A 82 9.76 -2.40 -12.32
N MET A 83 10.86 -1.94 -11.70
CA MET A 83 10.92 -0.64 -11.00
C MET A 83 10.63 0.59 -11.88
N LYS A 84 10.57 0.47 -13.21
CA LYS A 84 10.24 1.57 -14.13
C LYS A 84 8.99 1.29 -14.95
N GLU A 85 8.26 0.25 -14.61
CA GLU A 85 7.12 -0.20 -15.38
C GLU A 85 5.80 0.34 -14.84
N GLY A 86 5.08 0.99 -15.75
CA GLY A 86 3.77 1.54 -15.51
C GLY A 86 3.72 2.58 -14.39
N ILE A 87 2.52 2.83 -13.87
CA ILE A 87 2.32 3.84 -12.82
C ILE A 87 3.07 3.46 -11.54
N VAL A 88 2.92 2.21 -11.08
CA VAL A 88 3.51 1.74 -9.84
C VAL A 88 5.05 1.84 -9.89
N GLY A 89 5.67 1.40 -10.97
CA GLY A 89 7.11 1.54 -11.18
C GLY A 89 7.55 3.00 -11.27
N HIS A 90 6.81 3.85 -12.01
CA HIS A 90 7.14 5.27 -12.09
C HIS A 90 7.13 5.95 -10.72
N VAL A 91 6.09 5.70 -9.91
CA VAL A 91 5.98 6.22 -8.54
C VAL A 91 7.11 5.71 -7.65
N ALA A 92 7.46 4.43 -7.75
CA ALA A 92 8.55 3.84 -6.97
C ALA A 92 9.92 4.42 -7.35
N SER A 93 10.22 4.55 -8.64
CA SER A 93 11.51 5.02 -9.14
C SER A 93 11.71 6.53 -8.93
N GLU A 94 10.68 7.34 -9.15
CA GLU A 94 10.74 8.80 -9.01
C GLU A 94 10.47 9.26 -7.57
N LYS A 95 9.95 8.38 -6.70
CA LYS A 95 9.49 8.71 -5.33
C LYS A 95 8.49 9.88 -5.32
N LYS A 96 7.65 9.96 -6.35
CA LYS A 96 6.67 11.03 -6.54
C LYS A 96 5.26 10.46 -6.55
N ILE A 97 4.37 11.15 -5.85
CA ILE A 97 2.95 10.83 -5.81
C ILE A 97 2.34 11.10 -7.19
N MET A 98 1.40 10.24 -7.59
CA MET A 98 0.60 10.44 -8.80
C MET A 98 -0.89 10.31 -8.49
N ALA A 99 -1.64 11.37 -8.80
CA ALA A 99 -3.09 11.35 -8.89
C ALA A 99 -3.47 11.37 -10.37
N ILE A 100 -4.26 10.39 -10.80
CA ILE A 100 -4.62 10.15 -12.20
C ILE A 100 -6.14 10.18 -12.29
N ASP A 101 -6.68 11.14 -13.04
CA ASP A 101 -8.14 11.28 -13.17
C ASP A 101 -8.75 10.15 -14.01
N ASN A 102 -8.02 9.59 -14.98
CA ASN A 102 -8.50 8.50 -15.83
C ASN A 102 -7.38 7.53 -16.23
N VAL A 103 -7.37 6.34 -15.64
CA VAL A 103 -6.40 5.28 -15.90
C VAL A 103 -6.48 4.71 -17.30
N LEU A 104 -7.64 4.77 -17.98
CA LEU A 104 -7.78 4.32 -19.36
C LEU A 104 -7.11 5.29 -20.34
N LYS A 105 -6.97 6.57 -19.98
CA LYS A 105 -6.29 7.57 -20.80
C LYS A 105 -4.79 7.69 -20.54
N ASP A 106 -4.28 7.27 -19.38
CA ASP A 106 -2.85 7.37 -19.08
C ASP A 106 -2.04 6.25 -19.78
N PRO A 107 -1.09 6.56 -20.69
CA PRO A 107 -0.34 5.55 -21.44
C PRO A 107 0.57 4.67 -20.56
N ARG A 108 0.90 5.11 -19.35
CA ARG A 108 1.72 4.32 -18.41
C ARG A 108 0.88 3.23 -17.72
N PHE A 109 -0.44 3.38 -17.64
CA PHE A 109 -1.29 2.35 -17.06
C PHE A 109 -1.54 1.25 -18.11
N LYS A 110 -0.89 0.08 -17.94
CA LYS A 110 -0.91 -0.98 -18.96
C LYS A 110 -2.15 -1.89 -18.92
N GLU A 111 -2.78 -2.03 -17.77
CA GLU A 111 -3.84 -3.04 -17.54
C GLU A 111 -5.23 -2.51 -17.90
N LYS A 112 -5.37 -1.99 -19.12
CA LYS A 112 -6.60 -1.34 -19.60
C LYS A 112 -7.81 -2.27 -19.52
N GLU A 113 -7.67 -3.50 -20.01
CA GLU A 113 -8.74 -4.49 -20.02
C GLU A 113 -9.24 -4.81 -18.59
N MET A 114 -8.32 -4.92 -17.62
CA MET A 114 -8.69 -5.12 -16.22
C MET A 114 -9.43 -3.89 -15.67
N ALA A 115 -8.94 -2.68 -15.96
CA ALA A 115 -9.62 -1.46 -15.53
C ALA A 115 -11.02 -1.34 -16.14
N GLU A 116 -11.23 -1.70 -17.41
CA GLU A 116 -12.56 -1.72 -18.03
C GLU A 116 -13.50 -2.71 -17.34
N LYS A 117 -13.06 -3.97 -17.14
CA LYS A 117 -13.87 -5.01 -16.48
C LYS A 117 -14.28 -4.63 -15.06
N LEU A 118 -13.39 -3.95 -14.33
CA LEU A 118 -13.60 -3.53 -12.95
C LEU A 118 -14.15 -2.11 -12.83
N SER A 119 -14.45 -1.46 -13.96
CA SER A 119 -14.89 -0.06 -14.02
C SER A 119 -13.96 0.91 -13.29
N LEU A 120 -12.65 0.66 -13.26
CA LEU A 120 -11.68 1.55 -12.62
C LEU A 120 -11.48 2.80 -13.46
N VAL A 121 -11.65 3.97 -12.83
CA VAL A 121 -11.56 5.26 -13.50
C VAL A 121 -10.35 6.03 -13.01
N SER A 122 -10.32 6.46 -11.75
CA SER A 122 -9.24 7.30 -11.22
C SER A 122 -8.33 6.49 -10.31
N MET A 123 -7.07 6.93 -10.17
CA MET A 123 -6.06 6.25 -9.36
C MET A 123 -5.21 7.24 -8.59
N LEU A 124 -4.99 6.96 -7.31
CA LEU A 124 -3.98 7.62 -6.48
C LEU A 124 -2.88 6.60 -6.15
N SER A 125 -1.63 6.96 -6.40
CA SER A 125 -0.47 6.12 -6.17
C SER A 125 0.58 6.90 -5.39
N VAL A 126 0.99 6.36 -4.24
CA VAL A 126 1.96 7.00 -3.34
C VAL A 126 3.11 6.03 -3.02
N PRO A 127 4.36 6.51 -3.01
CA PRO A 127 5.49 5.68 -2.62
C PRO A 127 5.48 5.47 -1.10
N MET A 128 5.93 4.29 -0.69
CA MET A 128 6.20 3.96 0.71
C MET A 128 7.70 4.10 0.95
N LEU A 129 8.05 5.11 1.73
CA LEU A 129 9.43 5.50 1.99
C LEU A 129 9.79 5.20 3.44
N THR A 130 11.02 4.72 3.63
CA THR A 130 11.68 4.61 4.92
C THR A 130 12.28 5.97 5.34
N ASP A 131 12.76 6.06 6.57
CA ASP A 131 13.39 7.28 7.09
C ASP A 131 14.67 7.68 6.31
N ASP A 132 15.42 6.72 5.76
CA ASP A 132 16.57 6.95 4.87
C ASP A 132 16.15 7.21 3.41
N ASN A 133 14.88 7.52 3.17
CA ASN A 133 14.30 7.81 1.86
C ASN A 133 14.44 6.64 0.86
N LYS A 134 14.53 5.39 1.33
CA LYS A 134 14.51 4.20 0.48
C LYS A 134 13.05 3.84 0.18
N VAL A 135 12.76 3.51 -1.08
CA VAL A 135 11.44 2.99 -1.45
C VAL A 135 11.36 1.50 -1.11
N ILE A 136 10.36 1.13 -0.33
CA ILE A 136 10.07 -0.27 0.04
C ILE A 136 8.77 -0.78 -0.57
N GLY A 137 7.96 0.10 -1.14
CA GLY A 137 6.72 -0.27 -1.77
C GLY A 137 5.95 0.91 -2.34
N VAL A 138 4.74 0.64 -2.79
CA VAL A 138 3.78 1.63 -3.33
C VAL A 138 2.38 1.24 -2.87
N LEU A 139 1.66 2.21 -2.33
CA LEU A 139 0.24 2.08 -2.01
C LEU A 139 -0.57 2.70 -3.15
N ASN A 140 -1.58 1.97 -3.65
CA ASN A 140 -2.45 2.42 -4.73
C ASN A 140 -3.91 2.36 -4.30
N GLY A 141 -4.66 3.40 -4.61
CA GLY A 141 -6.11 3.46 -4.48
C GLY A 141 -6.77 3.73 -5.84
N PHE A 142 -7.82 3.00 -6.18
CA PHE A 142 -8.63 3.23 -7.38
C PHE A 142 -10.05 3.59 -7.01
N THR A 143 -10.69 4.42 -7.82
CA THR A 143 -12.13 4.70 -7.75
C THR A 143 -12.85 4.14 -8.99
N CYS A 144 -14.07 3.64 -8.81
CA CYS A 144 -14.91 3.21 -9.93
C CYS A 144 -15.71 4.34 -10.60
N VAL A 145 -15.61 5.55 -10.05
CA VAL A 145 -16.19 6.78 -10.60
C VAL A 145 -15.09 7.80 -10.78
N ALA A 146 -15.27 8.72 -11.73
CA ALA A 146 -14.35 9.82 -11.94
C ALA A 146 -14.19 10.61 -10.63
N HIS A 147 -12.95 10.71 -10.16
CA HIS A 147 -12.62 11.35 -8.89
C HIS A 147 -11.35 12.15 -9.04
N HIS A 148 -11.41 13.41 -8.62
CA HIS A 148 -10.25 14.26 -8.50
C HIS A 148 -9.83 14.28 -7.03
N PHE A 149 -8.67 13.70 -6.73
CA PHE A 149 -8.17 13.62 -5.36
C PHE A 149 -7.77 15.00 -4.85
N SER A 150 -8.43 15.44 -3.79
CA SER A 150 -8.07 16.66 -3.06
C SER A 150 -6.71 16.52 -2.36
N GLU A 151 -6.09 17.64 -2.03
CA GLU A 151 -4.84 17.65 -1.26
C GLU A 151 -5.00 16.94 0.10
N THR A 152 -6.15 17.08 0.74
CA THR A 152 -6.47 16.38 2.00
C THR A 152 -6.47 14.86 1.82
N GLU A 153 -7.09 14.35 0.77
CA GLU A 153 -7.10 12.90 0.47
C GLU A 153 -5.70 12.39 0.14
N ILE A 154 -4.93 13.16 -0.65
CA ILE A 154 -3.54 12.82 -0.97
C ILE A 154 -2.69 12.75 0.31
N ASN A 155 -2.81 13.74 1.18
CA ASN A 155 -2.05 13.80 2.44
C ASN A 155 -2.45 12.66 3.40
N LEU A 156 -3.73 12.30 3.41
CA LEU A 156 -4.21 11.15 4.18
C LEU A 156 -3.62 9.84 3.62
N PHE A 157 -3.70 9.62 2.31
CA PHE A 157 -3.17 8.43 1.66
C PHE A 157 -1.65 8.29 1.86
N LYS A 158 -0.93 9.42 1.79
CA LYS A 158 0.50 9.52 2.14
C LYS A 158 0.77 9.15 3.60
N SER A 159 -0.06 9.63 4.53
CA SER A 159 0.09 9.30 5.95
C SER A 159 -0.08 7.81 6.21
N VAL A 160 -1.04 7.17 5.54
CA VAL A 160 -1.21 5.72 5.62
C VAL A 160 -0.01 4.98 5.03
N ALA A 161 0.50 5.41 3.88
CA ALA A 161 1.70 4.84 3.26
C ALA A 161 2.95 4.94 4.18
N ASN A 162 3.10 6.04 4.90
CA ASN A 162 4.18 6.21 5.88
C ASN A 162 4.01 5.29 7.10
N LYS A 163 2.78 5.10 7.59
CA LYS A 163 2.54 4.13 8.69
C LYS A 163 2.79 2.70 8.22
N ALA A 164 2.42 2.40 6.98
CA ALA A 164 2.67 1.12 6.36
C ALA A 164 4.16 0.83 6.21
N SER A 165 4.97 1.82 5.79
CA SER A 165 6.42 1.63 5.64
C SER A 165 7.07 1.27 6.98
N ILE A 166 6.74 2.02 8.04
CA ILE A 166 7.23 1.76 9.41
C ILE A 166 6.83 0.36 9.88
N ALA A 167 5.56 -0.03 9.67
CA ALA A 167 5.07 -1.34 10.11
C ALA A 167 5.80 -2.50 9.39
N ILE A 168 6.05 -2.37 8.09
CA ILE A 168 6.80 -3.37 7.31
C ILE A 168 8.24 -3.45 7.76
N GLU A 169 8.91 -2.31 7.97
CA GLU A 169 10.29 -2.29 8.46
C GLU A 169 10.41 -2.98 9.81
N ASN A 170 9.49 -2.68 10.73
CA ASN A 170 9.47 -3.29 12.06
C ASN A 170 9.24 -4.81 11.99
N ALA A 171 8.26 -5.25 11.21
CA ALA A 171 7.99 -6.67 11.01
C ALA A 171 9.19 -7.40 10.39
N GLY A 172 9.86 -6.80 9.40
CA GLY A 172 11.08 -7.35 8.80
C GLY A 172 12.21 -7.53 9.81
N ARG A 173 12.42 -6.54 10.70
CA ARG A 173 13.43 -6.63 11.77
C ARG A 173 13.11 -7.74 12.78
N ILE A 174 11.84 -7.88 13.18
CA ILE A 174 11.40 -8.92 14.12
C ILE A 174 11.62 -10.32 13.52
N VAL A 175 11.28 -10.52 12.24
CA VAL A 175 11.50 -11.80 11.55
C VAL A 175 12.99 -12.13 11.46
N GLN A 176 13.85 -11.18 11.08
CA GLN A 176 15.30 -11.40 11.01
C GLN A 176 15.89 -11.76 12.38
N ALA A 177 15.47 -11.08 13.45
CA ALA A 177 15.92 -11.38 14.81
C ALA A 177 15.56 -12.83 15.22
N LYS A 178 14.32 -13.26 14.95
CA LYS A 178 13.87 -14.65 15.22
C LYS A 178 14.65 -15.69 14.41
N VAL A 179 15.04 -15.40 13.17
CA VAL A 179 15.86 -16.31 12.34
C VAL A 179 17.26 -16.47 12.93
N ILE A 180 17.92 -15.36 13.29
CA ILE A 180 19.26 -15.38 13.88
C ILE A 180 19.27 -16.14 15.22
N GLU A 181 18.27 -15.91 16.08
CA GLU A 181 18.12 -16.67 17.33
C GLU A 181 18.03 -18.17 17.08
N ARG A 182 17.23 -18.58 16.08
CA ARG A 182 17.07 -20.00 15.74
C ARG A 182 18.31 -20.62 15.13
N GLU A 183 19.08 -19.87 14.32
CA GLU A 183 20.37 -20.33 13.81
C GLU A 183 21.39 -20.52 14.94
N LEU A 184 21.41 -19.63 15.93
CA LEU A 184 22.26 -19.75 17.12
C LEU A 184 21.87 -20.93 18.01
N GLU A 185 20.58 -21.30 18.06
CA GLU A 185 20.11 -22.50 18.77
C GLU A 185 20.51 -23.80 18.07
N ILE A 186 20.55 -23.82 16.73
CA ILE A 186 20.96 -25.00 15.95
C ILE A 186 22.48 -25.22 16.00
N LEU A 187 23.25 -24.16 16.27
CA LEU A 187 24.71 -24.21 16.40
C LEU A 187 25.20 -24.57 17.82
N LYS A 188 24.29 -24.83 18.77
CA LYS A 188 24.60 -25.32 20.13
C LYS A 188 24.36 -26.81 20.25
#